data_AF-T0R1G9-F1
#
_entry.id   AF-T0R1G9-F1
#
_cell.length_a   1.000
_cell.length_b   1.000
_cell.length_c   1.000
_cell.angle_alpha   90.00
_cell.angle_beta   90.00
_cell.angle_gamma   90.00
#
_symmetry.space_group_name_H-M   'P 1'
#
loop_
_entity.id
_entity.type
_entity.pdbx_description
1 polymer ?
#
loop_
_entity_poly.entity_id
_entity_poly.type
_entity_poly.pdbx_seq_one_letter_code
_entity_poly.pdbx_strand_id
1 'polypeptide(L)'
;MDSNARFRRRVADDEEAGVAVSPRSAMRNSAPRFAWKLPLCLLLLGCLLVWSLSAGGEHPSSEPQLRKVMAPHTTLRFCGVQKKMVLRDDQINDDYCDCLEDGLDEAGTSACSHIVPVVEFTCKDAAKIPTTVVHDGVCDCSLCEDEA
;
A
#
# COMPACT_ATOMS: atom_id res chain seq x y z
N MET A 1 -21.28 -10.18 -38.06
CA MET A 1 -22.67 -10.64 -38.21
C MET A 1 -22.92 -11.76 -37.23
N ASP A 2 -24.05 -11.65 -36.54
CA ASP A 2 -24.45 -12.25 -35.27
C ASP A 2 -24.59 -13.77 -35.24
N SER A 3 -24.40 -14.35 -34.06
CA SER A 3 -25.06 -15.60 -33.64
C SER A 3 -25.16 -15.69 -32.11
N ASN A 4 -25.75 -14.68 -31.47
CA ASN A 4 -26.27 -14.82 -30.11
C ASN A 4 -27.79 -15.06 -30.19
N ALA A 5 -28.20 -16.33 -30.13
CA ALA A 5 -29.60 -16.69 -29.99
C ALA A 5 -29.76 -18.06 -29.34
N ARG A 6 -30.81 -18.16 -28.51
CA ARG A 6 -31.43 -19.35 -27.90
C ARG A 6 -30.69 -19.91 -26.68
N PHE A 7 -31.31 -20.01 -25.50
CA PHE A 7 -32.65 -20.59 -25.29
C PHE A 7 -33.26 -20.08 -23.97
N ARG A 8 -34.38 -19.34 -24.06
CA ARG A 8 -35.32 -19.05 -22.96
C ARG A 8 -36.51 -20.03 -23.06
N ARG A 9 -37.13 -20.29 -21.90
CA ARG A 9 -38.37 -21.07 -21.59
C ARG A 9 -38.08 -22.51 -21.12
N ARG A 10 -38.74 -23.00 -20.06
CA ARG A 10 -40.19 -22.94 -19.82
C ARG A 10 -40.58 -22.63 -18.37
N VAL A 11 -41.60 -21.77 -18.27
CA VAL A 11 -42.62 -21.77 -17.22
C VAL A 11 -43.42 -23.06 -17.35
N ALA A 12 -43.64 -23.74 -16.23
CA ALA A 12 -44.68 -24.76 -16.09
C ALA A 12 -45.54 -24.31 -14.90
N ASP A 13 -46.72 -23.82 -15.22
CA ASP A 13 -47.87 -23.78 -14.32
C ASP A 13 -48.36 -25.21 -14.11
N ASP A 14 -48.75 -25.54 -12.88
CA ASP A 14 -49.79 -26.54 -12.63
C ASP A 14 -50.61 -26.07 -11.41
N GLU A 15 -51.85 -25.69 -11.71
CA GLU A 15 -52.98 -25.63 -10.80
C GLU A 15 -53.22 -27.00 -10.16
N GLU A 16 -53.69 -27.05 -8.91
CA GLU A 16 -54.71 -28.03 -8.51
C GLU A 16 -55.45 -27.56 -7.25
N ALA A 17 -56.77 -27.44 -7.44
CA ALA A 17 -57.87 -27.73 -6.54
C ALA A 17 -57.94 -27.04 -5.15
N GLY A 18 -58.90 -26.11 -5.05
CA GLY A 18 -59.39 -25.59 -3.79
C GLY A 18 -60.32 -26.55 -3.02
N VAL A 19 -60.30 -26.41 -1.70
CA VAL A 19 -61.40 -26.75 -0.80
C VAL A 19 -61.63 -25.55 0.11
N ALA A 20 -62.77 -24.88 -0.06
CA ALA A 20 -63.25 -23.83 0.82
C ALA A 20 -64.11 -24.45 1.92
N VAL A 21 -63.91 -24.08 3.21
CA VAL A 21 -64.97 -23.88 4.22
C VAL A 21 -64.47 -23.06 5.44
N SER A 22 -65.20 -21.96 5.68
CA SER A 22 -65.50 -21.19 6.91
C SER A 22 -64.50 -20.21 7.58
N PRO A 23 -64.96 -19.01 8.00
CA PRO A 23 -64.14 -17.96 8.59
C PRO A 23 -64.02 -18.15 10.11
N ARG A 24 -62.79 -18.28 10.61
CA ARG A 24 -62.53 -18.11 12.04
C ARG A 24 -62.22 -16.64 12.31
N SER A 25 -63.08 -16.07 13.15
CA SER A 25 -63.04 -14.78 13.82
C SER A 25 -61.65 -14.16 13.94
N ALA A 26 -61.55 -12.91 13.46
CA ALA A 26 -60.41 -12.05 13.65
C ALA A 26 -60.14 -11.80 15.14
N MET A 27 -59.17 -12.51 15.72
CA MET A 27 -58.52 -12.06 16.95
C MET A 27 -57.53 -10.96 16.59
N ARG A 28 -57.93 -9.74 16.93
CA ARG A 28 -57.14 -8.52 16.85
C ARG A 28 -56.04 -8.60 17.92
N ASN A 29 -54.90 -9.20 17.58
CA ASN A 29 -53.72 -9.15 18.42
C ASN A 29 -53.13 -7.74 18.33
N SER A 30 -53.32 -6.97 19.41
CA SER A 30 -52.63 -5.70 19.61
C SER A 30 -51.12 -5.96 19.64
N ALA A 31 -50.40 -5.48 18.64
CA ALA A 31 -48.95 -5.61 18.56
C ALA A 31 -48.30 -4.90 19.78
N PRO A 32 -47.43 -5.56 20.55
CA PRO A 32 -46.69 -4.87 21.59
C PRO A 32 -45.73 -3.89 20.92
N ARG A 33 -45.91 -2.59 21.20
CA ARG A 33 -45.11 -1.46 20.67
C ARG A 33 -43.63 -1.46 21.10
N PHE A 34 -43.12 -2.60 21.58
CA PHE A 34 -41.85 -2.73 22.28
C PHE A 34 -40.99 -3.93 21.82
N ALA A 35 -41.35 -4.61 20.73
CA ALA A 35 -40.61 -5.79 20.27
C ALA A 35 -39.27 -5.48 19.55
N TRP A 36 -39.10 -4.27 19.00
CA TRP A 36 -37.86 -3.89 18.30
C TRP A 36 -36.77 -3.27 19.20
N LYS A 37 -37.10 -2.90 20.45
CA LYS A 37 -36.12 -2.31 21.38
C LYS A 37 -35.18 -3.36 21.97
N LEU A 38 -35.67 -4.58 22.16
CA LEU A 38 -34.90 -5.73 22.64
C LEU A 38 -33.74 -6.13 21.71
N PRO A 39 -33.93 -6.31 20.39
CA PRO A 39 -32.81 -6.63 19.49
C PRO A 39 -31.81 -5.48 19.36
N LEU A 40 -32.27 -4.22 19.42
CA LEU A 40 -31.40 -3.04 19.37
C LEU A 40 -30.50 -2.96 20.62
N CYS A 41 -31.06 -3.20 21.81
CA CYS A 41 -30.28 -3.24 23.05
C CYS A 41 -29.28 -4.39 23.07
N LEU A 42 -29.64 -5.57 22.55
CA LEU A 42 -28.72 -6.70 22.45
C LEU A 42 -27.57 -6.43 21.47
N LEU A 43 -27.84 -5.75 20.36
CA LEU A 43 -26.81 -5.35 19.40
C LEU A 43 -25.84 -4.33 20.02
N LEU A 44 -26.34 -3.32 20.74
CA LEU A 44 -25.51 -2.33 21.42
C LEU A 44 -24.66 -2.95 22.54
N LEU A 45 -25.21 -3.87 23.33
CA LEU A 45 -24.46 -4.63 24.33
C LEU A 45 -23.39 -5.52 23.68
N GLY A 46 -23.69 -6.14 22.54
CA GLY A 46 -22.72 -6.91 21.76
C GLY A 46 -21.57 -6.03 21.23
N CYS A 47 -21.86 -4.84 20.71
CA CYS A 47 -20.84 -3.89 20.28
C CYS A 47 -19.94 -3.44 21.43
N LEU A 48 -20.51 -3.16 22.60
CA LEU A 48 -19.75 -2.78 23.80
C LEU A 48 -18.85 -3.92 24.29
N LEU A 49 -19.33 -5.16 24.29
CA LEU A 49 -18.52 -6.33 24.64
C LEU A 49 -17.34 -6.52 23.67
N VAL A 50 -17.55 -6.35 22.36
CA VAL A 50 -16.49 -6.42 21.35
C VAL A 50 -15.47 -5.29 21.54
N TRP A 51 -15.91 -4.07 21.83
CA TRP A 51 -15.02 -2.94 22.13
C TRP A 51 -14.18 -3.18 23.38
N SER A 52 -14.79 -3.70 24.45
CA SER A 52 -14.05 -4.02 25.68
C SER A 52 -13.05 -5.15 25.48
N LEU A 53 -13.35 -6.14 24.61
CA LEU A 53 -12.41 -7.21 24.29
C LEU A 53 -11.27 -6.75 23.36
N SER A 54 -11.53 -5.75 22.50
CA SER A 54 -10.55 -5.22 21.54
C SER A 54 -9.66 -4.11 22.11
N ALA A 55 -9.97 -3.57 23.29
CA ALA A 55 -9.19 -2.50 23.95
C ALA A 55 -7.86 -2.99 24.58
N GLY A 56 -7.52 -4.28 24.46
CA GLY A 56 -6.25 -4.86 24.93
C GLY A 56 -5.21 -5.14 23.85
N GLY A 57 -5.43 -4.67 22.62
CA GLY A 57 -4.52 -4.88 21.50
C GLY A 57 -3.61 -3.67 21.24
N GLU A 58 -2.70 -3.36 22.15
CA GLU A 58 -1.53 -2.58 21.80
C GLU A 58 -0.77 -3.37 20.73
N HIS A 59 -0.76 -2.86 19.50
CA HIS A 59 0.14 -3.34 18.46
C HIS A 59 1.56 -2.88 18.88
N PRO A 60 2.49 -3.77 19.29
CA PRO A 60 3.87 -3.37 19.33
C PRO A 60 4.28 -3.12 17.87
N SER A 61 4.57 -1.86 17.55
CA SER A 61 5.41 -1.54 16.41
C SER A 61 6.70 -2.31 16.63
N SER A 62 6.87 -3.43 15.93
CA SER A 62 8.13 -4.14 15.90
C SER A 62 9.11 -3.29 15.10
N GLU A 63 9.71 -2.29 15.75
CA GLU A 63 11.02 -1.82 15.34
C GLU A 63 11.93 -3.06 15.36
N PRO A 64 12.55 -3.44 14.24
CA PRO A 64 13.63 -4.40 14.32
C PRO A 64 14.70 -3.72 15.16
N GLN A 65 14.90 -4.20 16.40
CA GLN A 65 16.09 -3.91 17.19
C GLN A 65 17.26 -4.53 16.43
N LEU A 66 17.71 -3.81 15.40
CA LEU A 66 18.93 -4.07 14.67
C LEU A 66 20.01 -4.02 15.73
N ARG A 67 20.43 -5.23 16.14
CA ARG A 67 21.50 -5.47 17.09
C ARG A 67 22.63 -4.52 16.71
N LYS A 68 22.88 -3.53 17.58
CA LYS A 68 23.83 -2.44 17.38
C LYS A 68 25.24 -3.02 17.37
N VAL A 69 25.62 -3.64 16.25
CA VAL A 69 27.00 -3.87 15.85
C VAL A 69 27.29 -2.83 14.78
N MET A 70 27.16 -1.56 15.17
CA MET A 70 27.63 -0.47 14.34
C MET A 70 29.02 -0.13 14.86
N ALA A 71 30.04 -0.47 14.07
CA ALA A 71 31.42 -0.11 14.34
C ALA A 71 31.53 1.43 14.46
N PRO A 72 32.45 1.95 15.29
CA PRO A 72 32.46 3.37 15.70
C PRO A 72 32.90 4.37 14.61
N HIS A 73 32.86 4.00 13.32
CA HIS A 73 33.37 4.83 12.20
C HIS A 73 32.43 4.98 11.00
N THR A 74 31.20 4.48 11.06
CA THR A 74 30.25 4.62 9.92
C THR A 74 29.68 6.04 9.88
N THR A 75 29.96 6.76 8.80
CA THR A 75 29.26 8.01 8.49
C THR A 75 27.87 7.64 8.02
N LEU A 76 26.85 7.94 8.82
CA LEU A 76 25.47 7.64 8.45
C LEU A 76 25.00 8.66 7.43
N ARG A 77 24.67 8.20 6.22
CA ARG A 77 23.99 9.01 5.21
C ARG A 77 22.51 8.66 5.15
N PHE A 78 21.70 9.67 4.88
CA PHE A 78 20.25 9.55 4.78
C PHE A 78 19.81 9.91 3.37
N CYS A 79 18.97 9.07 2.76
CA CYS A 79 18.30 9.36 1.50
C CYS A 79 16.79 9.09 1.61
N GLY A 80 16.01 9.74 0.74
CA GLY A 80 14.55 9.71 0.75
C GLY A 80 13.93 10.94 1.42
N VAL A 81 12.97 11.55 0.73
CA VAL A 81 12.18 12.68 1.23
C VAL A 81 11.15 12.20 2.24
N GLN A 82 10.45 11.11 1.92
CA GLN A 82 9.38 10.56 2.78
C GLN A 82 9.90 9.45 3.67
N LYS A 83 10.69 8.54 3.09
CA LYS A 83 11.27 7.40 3.82
C LYS A 83 12.78 7.56 3.91
N LYS A 84 13.25 8.05 5.06
CA LYS A 84 14.68 8.14 5.34
C LYS A 84 15.29 6.75 5.54
N MET A 85 16.08 6.30 4.58
CA MET A 85 16.93 5.11 4.67
C MET A 85 18.30 5.50 5.23
N VAL A 86 18.87 4.63 6.07
CA VAL A 86 20.24 4.79 6.58
C VAL A 86 21.17 3.92 5.74
N LEU A 87 22.13 4.57 5.09
CA LEU A 87 23.17 3.91 4.31
C LEU A 87 24.45 3.78 5.11
N ARG A 88 25.20 2.75 4.79
CA ARG A 88 26.60 2.61 5.18
C ARG A 88 27.51 3.29 4.15
N ASP A 89 28.75 3.55 4.52
CA ASP A 89 29.72 4.19 3.62
C ASP A 89 30.07 3.33 2.40
N ASP A 90 29.94 2.00 2.49
CA ASP A 90 30.14 1.06 1.38
C ASP A 90 29.01 1.08 0.33
N GLN A 91 27.91 1.78 0.60
CA GLN A 91 26.72 1.87 -0.26
C GLN A 91 26.62 3.22 -0.98
N ILE A 92 27.73 3.93 -1.10
CA ILE A 92 27.78 5.26 -1.72
C ILE A 92 28.68 5.17 -2.94
N ASN A 93 28.12 5.44 -4.10
CA ASN A 93 28.77 5.26 -5.39
C ASN A 93 29.31 3.83 -5.54
N ASP A 94 28.49 2.84 -5.20
CA ASP A 94 28.81 1.41 -5.25
C ASP A 94 28.22 0.69 -6.48
N ASP A 95 27.78 1.46 -7.47
CA ASP A 95 27.10 1.01 -8.69
C ASP A 95 25.75 0.32 -8.42
N TYR A 96 25.15 0.55 -7.25
CA TYR A 96 23.84 0.03 -6.90
C TYR A 96 22.90 1.12 -6.40
N CYS A 97 21.70 1.18 -7.00
CA CYS A 97 20.71 2.19 -6.60
C CYS A 97 19.89 1.73 -5.39
N ASP A 98 20.36 2.09 -4.19
CA ASP A 98 19.68 1.86 -2.93
C ASP A 98 18.56 2.90 -2.67
N CYS A 99 18.75 4.14 -3.10
CA CYS A 99 17.80 5.23 -2.83
C CYS A 99 16.75 5.42 -3.93
N LEU A 100 15.67 4.64 -3.87
CA LEU A 100 14.61 4.65 -4.90
C LEU A 100 13.78 5.94 -5.02
N GLU A 101 13.81 6.85 -4.03
CA GLU A 101 13.06 8.12 -4.10
C GLU A 101 13.87 9.22 -4.81
N ASP A 102 15.14 9.38 -4.45
CA ASP A 102 15.96 10.52 -4.86
C ASP A 102 17.27 10.14 -5.57
N GLY A 103 17.71 8.88 -5.50
CA GLY A 103 18.94 8.37 -6.14
C GLY A 103 20.26 9.02 -5.69
N LEU A 104 20.26 9.74 -4.57
CA LEU A 104 21.40 10.57 -4.12
C LEU A 104 22.63 9.78 -3.63
N ASP A 105 22.47 8.48 -3.42
CA ASP A 105 23.55 7.53 -3.12
C ASP A 105 24.53 7.39 -4.29
N GLU A 106 24.01 7.40 -5.51
CA GLU A 106 24.77 7.16 -6.74
C GLU A 106 24.94 8.44 -7.56
N ALA A 107 25.48 9.48 -6.91
CA ALA A 107 25.77 10.75 -7.58
C ALA A 107 27.03 10.70 -8.44
N GLY A 108 27.89 9.70 -8.25
CA GLY A 108 29.17 9.48 -8.92
C GLY A 108 29.19 8.29 -9.88
N THR A 109 28.04 7.66 -10.13
CA THR A 109 27.88 6.52 -11.04
C THR A 109 26.59 6.70 -11.85
N SER A 110 26.32 5.80 -12.80
CA SER A 110 25.08 5.80 -13.57
C SER A 110 23.95 4.95 -12.97
N ALA A 111 24.14 4.35 -11.80
CA ALA A 111 23.24 3.34 -11.25
C ALA A 111 21.82 3.87 -10.95
N CYS A 112 21.69 5.11 -10.46
CA CYS A 112 20.39 5.75 -10.21
C CYS A 112 19.88 6.65 -11.35
N SER A 113 20.42 6.51 -12.56
CA SER A 113 20.01 7.30 -13.74
C SER A 113 18.53 7.17 -14.15
N HIS A 114 17.85 6.13 -13.67
CA HIS A 114 16.44 5.86 -13.94
C HIS A 114 15.48 6.56 -12.97
N ILE A 115 15.99 7.17 -11.89
CA ILE A 115 15.19 7.89 -10.91
C ILE A 115 14.79 9.27 -11.47
N VAL A 116 13.58 9.73 -11.13
CA VAL A 116 13.05 11.02 -11.58
C VAL A 116 12.70 11.89 -10.36
N PRO A 117 13.24 13.11 -10.26
CA PRO A 117 14.13 13.78 -11.21
C PRO A 117 15.50 13.08 -11.32
N VAL A 118 16.11 13.18 -12.51
CA VAL A 118 17.42 12.56 -12.78
C VAL A 118 18.47 13.17 -11.86
N VAL A 119 19.27 12.31 -11.24
CA VAL A 119 20.38 12.70 -10.38
C VAL A 119 21.46 13.35 -11.23
N GLU A 120 22.05 14.42 -10.71
CA GLU A 120 23.07 15.18 -11.42
C GLU A 120 24.45 14.93 -10.82
N PHE A 121 25.42 14.56 -11.66
CA PHE A 121 26.83 14.59 -11.32
C PHE A 121 27.34 16.03 -11.37
N THR A 122 28.15 16.42 -10.39
CA THR A 122 28.74 17.76 -10.32
C THR A 122 30.21 17.70 -10.73
N CYS A 123 30.52 18.29 -11.89
CA CYS A 123 31.88 18.49 -12.36
C CYS A 123 32.66 19.43 -11.40
N LYS A 124 34.00 19.42 -11.47
CA LYS A 124 34.90 20.25 -10.67
C LYS A 124 34.74 21.75 -10.94
N ASP A 125 34.27 22.12 -12.13
CA ASP A 125 33.92 23.49 -12.50
C ASP A 125 32.47 23.88 -12.09
N ALA A 126 31.81 23.03 -11.30
CA ALA A 126 30.42 23.13 -10.87
C ALA A 126 29.37 23.04 -11.99
N ALA A 127 29.77 22.62 -13.21
CA ALA A 127 28.81 22.17 -14.21
C ALA A 127 28.09 20.92 -13.71
N LYS A 128 26.83 20.77 -14.14
CA LYS A 128 26.00 19.62 -13.79
C LYS A 128 25.64 18.85 -15.04
N ILE A 129 25.86 17.55 -14.99
CA ILE A 129 25.53 16.61 -16.07
C ILE A 129 24.63 15.49 -15.50
N PRO A 130 23.75 14.88 -16.30
CA PRO A 130 22.95 13.76 -15.82
C PRO A 130 23.83 12.54 -15.53
N THR A 131 23.50 11.77 -14.50
CA THR A 131 24.26 10.53 -14.18
C THR A 131 24.23 9.48 -15.28
N THR A 132 23.35 9.61 -16.28
CA THR A 132 23.31 8.72 -17.47
C THR A 132 24.60 8.73 -18.30
N VAL A 133 25.37 9.81 -18.24
CA VAL A 133 26.61 9.97 -19.02
C VAL A 133 27.86 9.83 -18.15
N VAL A 134 27.71 9.41 -16.89
CA VAL A 134 28.85 9.12 -16.03
C VAL A 134 29.37 7.72 -16.36
N HIS A 135 30.67 7.61 -16.62
CA HIS A 135 31.36 6.39 -17.04
C HIS A 135 30.76 5.77 -18.33
N ASP A 136 30.35 6.61 -19.29
CA ASP A 136 29.77 6.18 -20.56
C ASP A 136 30.80 6.05 -21.70
N GLY A 137 32.05 6.44 -21.44
CA GLY A 137 33.18 6.42 -22.37
C GLY A 137 33.38 7.74 -23.13
N VAL A 138 32.62 8.79 -22.83
CA VAL A 138 32.70 10.12 -23.44
C VAL A 138 33.01 11.16 -22.36
N CYS A 139 33.92 12.10 -22.65
CA CYS A 139 34.18 13.20 -21.72
C CYS A 139 33.10 14.29 -21.86
N ASP A 140 32.20 14.39 -20.89
CA ASP A 140 31.19 15.46 -20.81
C ASP A 140 31.60 16.59 -19.86
N CYS A 141 32.38 16.30 -18.81
CA CYS A 141 33.00 17.36 -18.00
C CYS A 141 34.25 17.95 -18.65
N SER A 142 34.55 19.21 -18.33
CA SER A 142 35.71 19.96 -18.86
C SER A 142 37.07 19.29 -18.62
N LEU A 143 37.22 18.53 -17.52
CA LEU A 143 38.46 17.82 -17.19
C LEU A 143 38.28 16.29 -17.24
N CYS A 144 37.20 15.80 -17.88
CA CYS A 144 36.87 14.38 -18.03
C CYS A 144 36.85 13.61 -16.70
N GLU A 145 36.45 14.26 -15.60
CA GLU A 145 36.35 13.64 -14.27
C GLU A 145 35.13 12.75 -14.07
N ASP A 146 34.15 12.84 -14.97
CA ASP A 146 33.00 11.96 -15.11
C ASP A 146 33.37 10.56 -15.63
N GLU A 147 34.56 10.41 -16.23
CA GLU A 147 35.10 9.16 -16.78
C GLU A 147 36.25 8.57 -15.93
N ALA A 148 36.50 9.12 -14.74
CA ALA A 148 37.66 8.83 -13.90
C ALA A 148 37.40 7.82 -12.78
#